data_AF-G4ZME5-F1
#
_entry.id   AF-G4ZME5-F1
#
_cell.length_a   1.000
_cell.length_b   1.000
_cell.length_c   1.000
_cell.angle_alpha   90.00
_cell.angle_beta   90.00
_cell.angle_gamma   90.00
#
_symmetry.space_group_name_H-M   'P 1'
#
loop_
_entity.id
_entity.type
_entity.pdbx_description
1 polymer ?
#
loop_
_entity_poly.entity_id
_entity_poly.type
_entity_poly.pdbx_seq_one_letter_code
_entity_poly.pdbx_strand_id
1 'polypeptide(L)'
;KLRRWLKKGTSADDVFQKLKLNRGVESIVGSPKLETMATYVRVFNKKNPGQETTLMKTITNAYGEAAVAKGLEAAANVHKTKSNALELQGAQFNQWIAKDIKVDDVLPKVFQVESNSASALE
;
A
#
# COMPACT_ATOMS: atom_id res chain seq x y z
N LYS A 1 -18.70 5.85 12.56
CA LYS A 1 -17.27 6.07 12.93
C LYS A 1 -16.56 6.96 11.89
N LEU A 2 -16.55 6.58 10.61
CA LEU A 2 -16.00 7.38 9.48
C LEU A 2 -16.36 8.87 9.52
N ARG A 3 -17.66 9.23 9.61
CA ARG A 3 -18.10 10.64 9.67
C ARG A 3 -17.44 11.44 10.79
N ARG A 4 -17.18 10.81 11.94
CA ARG A 4 -16.54 11.44 13.11
C ARG A 4 -15.05 11.67 12.85
N TRP A 5 -14.34 10.69 12.29
CA TRP A 5 -12.94 10.83 11.91
C TRP A 5 -12.74 11.91 10.84
N LEU A 6 -13.61 11.92 9.83
CA LEU A 6 -13.63 12.95 8.80
C LEU A 6 -13.88 14.35 9.38
N LYS A 7 -14.85 14.51 10.30
CA LYS A 7 -15.12 15.81 10.95
C LYS A 7 -13.93 16.29 11.77
N LYS A 8 -13.14 15.37 12.34
CA LYS A 8 -11.96 15.67 13.15
C LYS A 8 -10.68 15.82 12.31
N GLY A 9 -10.73 15.64 11.00
CA GLY A 9 -9.52 15.65 10.15
C GLY A 9 -8.51 14.57 10.54
N THR A 10 -8.96 13.44 11.08
CA THR A 10 -8.06 12.35 11.50
C THR A 10 -7.23 11.86 10.30
N SER A 11 -5.91 11.67 10.49
CA SER A 11 -5.04 11.25 9.39
C SER A 11 -5.45 9.87 8.83
N ALA A 12 -5.07 9.60 7.58
CA ALA A 12 -5.31 8.28 6.99
C ALA A 12 -4.58 7.17 7.80
N ASP A 13 -3.36 7.44 8.24
CA ASP A 13 -2.55 6.50 9.02
C ASP A 13 -3.20 6.16 10.37
N ASP A 14 -3.75 7.16 11.07
CA ASP A 14 -4.50 6.94 12.32
C ASP A 14 -5.77 6.12 12.09
N VAL A 15 -6.50 6.37 10.99
CA VAL A 15 -7.69 5.59 10.66
C VAL A 15 -7.32 4.16 10.29
N PHE A 16 -6.21 3.95 9.60
CA PHE A 16 -5.68 2.63 9.28
C PHE A 16 -5.44 1.80 10.55
N GLN A 17 -4.79 2.39 11.56
CA GLN A 17 -4.61 1.76 12.87
C GLN A 17 -5.94 1.52 13.60
N LYS A 18 -6.88 2.48 13.57
CA LYS A 18 -8.20 2.33 14.22
C LYS A 18 -9.07 1.25 13.57
N LEU A 19 -8.89 1.00 12.28
CA LEU A 19 -9.49 -0.15 11.59
C LEU A 19 -8.80 -1.47 11.93
N LYS A 20 -7.66 -1.43 12.62
CA LYS A 20 -6.79 -2.57 12.94
C LYS A 20 -6.26 -3.25 11.67
N LEU A 21 -5.88 -2.43 10.70
CA LEU A 21 -5.31 -2.87 9.43
C LEU A 21 -3.79 -3.03 9.48
N ASN A 22 -3.16 -2.89 10.65
CA ASN A 22 -1.72 -3.06 10.90
C ASN A 22 -1.37 -4.49 11.35
N ARG A 23 -1.95 -5.51 10.71
CA ARG A 23 -1.85 -6.94 11.09
C ARG A 23 -1.09 -7.81 10.09
N GLY A 24 -0.45 -7.20 9.11
CA GLY A 24 0.24 -7.86 7.99
C GLY A 24 -0.53 -7.69 6.68
N VAL A 25 0.21 -7.56 5.58
CA VAL A 25 -0.34 -7.23 4.25
C VAL A 25 -1.30 -8.30 3.76
N GLU A 26 -0.92 -9.57 3.83
CA GLU A 26 -1.77 -10.70 3.42
C GLU A 26 -3.14 -10.69 4.12
N SER A 27 -3.16 -10.33 5.40
CA SER A 27 -4.40 -10.29 6.20
C SER A 27 -5.36 -9.18 5.77
N ILE A 28 -4.86 -8.11 5.16
CA ILE A 28 -5.67 -6.94 4.80
C ILE A 28 -6.12 -6.92 3.36
N VAL A 29 -5.40 -7.59 2.44
CA VAL A 29 -5.73 -7.61 1.00
C VAL A 29 -7.15 -8.13 0.74
N GLY A 30 -7.58 -9.14 1.50
CA GLY A 30 -8.94 -9.69 1.44
C GLY A 30 -9.93 -9.06 2.44
N SER A 31 -9.55 -7.99 3.16
CA SER A 31 -10.37 -7.45 4.24
C SER A 31 -11.36 -6.39 3.74
N PRO A 32 -12.67 -6.47 4.10
CA PRO A 32 -13.63 -5.40 3.79
C PRO A 32 -13.29 -4.06 4.48
N LYS A 33 -12.43 -4.11 5.50
CA LYS A 33 -11.91 -2.90 6.14
C LYS A 33 -10.96 -2.12 5.24
N LEU A 34 -10.31 -2.78 4.28
CA LEU A 34 -9.45 -2.09 3.32
C LEU A 34 -10.28 -1.24 2.36
N GLU A 35 -11.46 -1.72 1.94
CA GLU A 35 -12.43 -0.93 1.16
C GLU A 35 -12.97 0.26 1.97
N THR A 36 -13.23 0.04 3.26
CA THR A 36 -13.57 1.13 4.18
C THR A 36 -12.46 2.19 4.24
N MET A 37 -11.20 1.76 4.25
CA MET A 37 -10.04 2.65 4.21
C MET A 37 -9.94 3.40 2.88
N ALA A 38 -10.14 2.72 1.73
CA ALA A 38 -10.15 3.34 0.42
C ALA A 38 -11.20 4.44 0.31
N THR A 39 -12.41 4.16 0.83
CA THR A 39 -13.49 5.15 0.93
C THR A 39 -13.10 6.33 1.82
N TYR A 40 -12.44 6.06 2.95
CA TYR A 40 -11.95 7.11 3.84
C TYR A 40 -10.97 8.04 3.13
N VAL A 41 -9.93 7.50 2.47
CA VAL A 41 -8.92 8.28 1.72
C VAL A 41 -9.60 9.16 0.67
N ARG A 42 -10.53 8.60 -0.11
CA ARG A 42 -11.24 9.35 -1.16
C ARG A 42 -11.99 10.55 -0.60
N VAL A 43 -12.70 10.38 0.51
CA VAL A 43 -13.47 11.48 1.13
C VAL A 43 -12.55 12.45 1.89
N PHE A 44 -11.46 11.95 2.48
CA PHE A 44 -10.45 12.76 3.15
C PHE A 44 -9.79 13.73 2.15
N ASN A 45 -9.32 13.24 1.00
CA ASN A 45 -8.68 14.08 -0.02
C ASN A 45 -9.62 15.18 -0.53
N LYS A 46 -10.90 14.85 -0.78
CA LYS A 46 -11.90 15.85 -1.21
C LYS A 46 -12.14 16.97 -0.19
N LYS A 47 -11.90 16.69 1.09
CA LYS A 47 -12.13 17.64 2.19
C LYS A 47 -10.89 18.41 2.61
N ASN A 48 -9.70 17.91 2.26
CA ASN A 48 -8.41 18.45 2.68
C ASN A 48 -7.53 18.64 1.45
N PRO A 49 -7.90 19.53 0.50
CA PRO A 49 -7.07 19.83 -0.65
C PRO A 49 -5.69 20.33 -0.20
N GLY A 50 -4.63 19.89 -0.86
CA GLY A 50 -3.23 20.16 -0.49
C GLY A 50 -2.64 19.24 0.59
N GLN A 51 -3.44 18.34 1.18
CA GLN A 51 -3.01 17.33 2.15
C GLN A 51 -3.37 15.92 1.70
N GLU A 52 -3.47 15.70 0.39
CA GLU A 52 -3.92 14.44 -0.18
C GLU A 52 -2.95 13.30 0.13
N THR A 53 -3.51 12.10 0.26
CA THR A 53 -2.75 10.85 0.38
C THR A 53 -3.36 9.78 -0.51
N THR A 54 -2.71 8.63 -0.61
CA THR A 54 -3.24 7.47 -1.34
C THR A 54 -3.41 6.30 -0.39
N LEU A 55 -4.25 5.33 -0.79
CA LEU A 55 -4.38 4.08 -0.06
C LEU A 55 -3.01 3.37 0.01
N MET A 56 -2.29 3.30 -1.10
CA MET A 56 -0.97 2.68 -1.17
C MET A 56 0.05 3.39 -0.27
N LYS A 57 0.05 4.72 -0.23
CA LYS A 57 0.92 5.50 0.67
C LYS A 57 0.63 5.16 2.13
N THR A 58 -0.66 5.04 2.49
CA THR A 58 -1.06 4.64 3.84
C THR A 58 -0.58 3.21 4.18
N ILE A 59 -0.71 2.27 3.25
CA ILE A 59 -0.26 0.88 3.45
C ILE A 59 1.27 0.83 3.59
N THR A 60 2.00 1.53 2.71
CA THR A 60 3.48 1.58 2.72
C THR A 60 4.04 2.35 3.91
N ASN A 61 3.35 3.39 4.41
CA ASN A 61 3.69 4.03 5.68
C ASN A 61 3.58 3.05 6.86
N ALA A 62 2.60 2.13 6.84
CA ALA A 62 2.38 1.19 7.93
C ALA A 62 3.32 -0.01 7.93
N TYR A 63 3.78 -0.46 6.76
CA TYR A 63 4.52 -1.72 6.61
C TYR A 63 5.91 -1.58 5.99
N GLY A 64 6.19 -0.49 5.28
CA GLY A 64 7.39 -0.32 4.45
C GLY A 64 7.23 -0.91 3.04
N GLU A 65 7.93 -0.31 2.07
CA GLU A 65 7.81 -0.62 0.64
C GLU A 65 8.06 -2.12 0.32
N ALA A 66 9.17 -2.67 0.84
CA ALA A 66 9.54 -4.07 0.59
C ALA A 66 8.54 -5.08 1.19
N ALA A 67 8.06 -4.82 2.40
CA ALA A 67 7.10 -5.71 3.05
C ALA A 67 5.74 -5.70 2.32
N VAL A 68 5.34 -4.53 1.81
CA VAL A 68 4.15 -4.42 0.95
C VAL A 68 4.34 -5.21 -0.33
N ALA A 69 5.46 -5.06 -1.03
CA ALA A 69 5.68 -5.79 -2.27
C ALA A 69 5.67 -7.31 -2.07
N LYS A 70 6.38 -7.81 -1.05
CA LYS A 70 6.41 -9.25 -0.71
C LYS A 70 5.03 -9.77 -0.32
N GLY A 71 4.30 -9.05 0.53
CA GLY A 71 2.98 -9.47 0.98
C GLY A 71 1.91 -9.43 -0.12
N LEU A 72 2.00 -8.46 -1.04
CA LEU A 72 1.14 -8.43 -2.22
C LEU A 72 1.45 -9.58 -3.18
N GLU A 73 2.72 -9.91 -3.38
CA GLU A 73 3.11 -11.06 -4.19
C GLU A 73 2.61 -12.38 -3.59
N ALA A 74 2.77 -12.57 -2.27
CA ALA A 74 2.20 -13.73 -1.59
C ALA A 74 0.66 -13.79 -1.76
N ALA A 75 -0.03 -12.67 -1.60
CA ALA A 75 -1.47 -12.59 -1.77
C ALA A 75 -1.94 -12.79 -3.23
N ALA A 76 -1.11 -12.46 -4.22
CA ALA A 76 -1.39 -12.69 -5.64
C ALA A 76 -1.39 -14.18 -6.00
N ASN A 77 -0.65 -14.99 -5.24
CA ASN A 77 -0.57 -16.44 -5.40
C ASN A 77 -1.73 -17.20 -4.72
N VAL A 78 -2.62 -16.50 -3.99
CA VAL A 78 -3.80 -17.10 -3.36
C VAL A 78 -5.06 -16.74 -4.15
N HIS A 79 -5.79 -17.75 -4.64
CA HIS A 79 -6.97 -17.57 -5.52
C HIS A 79 -7.97 -16.53 -5.01
N LYS A 80 -8.29 -16.55 -3.70
CA LYS A 80 -9.27 -15.65 -3.07
C LYS A 80 -8.82 -14.19 -3.03
N THR A 81 -7.53 -13.91 -2.97
CA THR A 81 -6.97 -12.56 -2.84
C THR A 81 -6.31 -12.05 -4.10
N LYS A 82 -6.12 -12.91 -5.12
CA LYS A 82 -5.39 -12.62 -6.35
C LYS A 82 -5.82 -11.32 -7.02
N SER A 83 -7.12 -11.14 -7.25
CA SER A 83 -7.62 -9.93 -7.92
C SER A 83 -7.26 -8.65 -7.17
N ASN A 84 -7.50 -8.62 -5.86
CA ASN A 84 -7.20 -7.45 -5.02
C ASN A 84 -5.69 -7.20 -4.91
N ALA A 85 -4.90 -8.28 -4.85
CA ALA A 85 -3.45 -8.20 -4.79
C ALA A 85 -2.88 -7.56 -6.07
N LEU A 86 -3.34 -8.01 -7.24
CA LEU A 86 -2.92 -7.46 -8.54
C LEU A 86 -3.30 -5.97 -8.68
N GLU A 87 -4.51 -5.58 -8.23
CA GLU A 87 -4.91 -4.16 -8.21
C GLU A 87 -3.98 -3.32 -7.33
N LEU A 88 -3.65 -3.82 -6.14
CA LEU A 88 -2.73 -3.16 -5.23
C LEU A 88 -1.28 -3.15 -5.77
N GLN A 89 -0.82 -4.19 -6.48
CA GLN A 89 0.48 -4.18 -7.15
C GLN A 89 0.53 -3.07 -8.22
N GLY A 90 -0.52 -2.92 -9.02
CA GLY A 90 -0.63 -1.80 -9.96
C GLY A 90 -0.54 -0.44 -9.27
N ALA A 91 -1.23 -0.27 -8.14
CA ALA A 91 -1.12 0.95 -7.33
C ALA A 91 0.28 1.16 -6.72
N GLN A 92 0.98 0.07 -6.36
CA GLN A 92 2.36 0.11 -5.85
C GLN A 92 3.33 0.56 -6.94
N PHE A 93 3.25 0.02 -8.15
CA PHE A 93 4.07 0.45 -9.28
C PHE A 93 3.83 1.93 -9.62
N ASN A 94 2.56 2.37 -9.66
CA ASN A 94 2.25 3.78 -9.90
C ASN A 94 2.84 4.70 -8.81
N GLN A 95 2.85 4.26 -7.55
CA GLN A 95 3.50 5.01 -6.47
C GLN A 95 5.02 5.09 -6.66
N TRP A 96 5.68 4.01 -7.08
CA TRP A 96 7.12 4.02 -7.35
C TRP A 96 7.47 4.93 -8.52
N ILE A 97 6.69 4.88 -9.61
CA ILE A 97 6.85 5.80 -10.76
C ILE A 97 6.68 7.26 -10.31
N ALA A 98 5.67 7.56 -9.49
CA ALA A 98 5.46 8.91 -8.95
C ALA A 98 6.59 9.37 -8.00
N LYS A 99 7.39 8.44 -7.46
CA LYS A 99 8.60 8.70 -6.66
C LYS A 99 9.89 8.69 -7.49
N ASP A 100 9.79 8.62 -8.82
CA ASP A 100 10.93 8.53 -9.75
C ASP A 100 11.83 7.30 -9.49
N ILE A 101 11.22 6.19 -9.03
CA ILE A 101 11.88 4.90 -8.93
C ILE A 101 11.70 4.17 -10.27
N LYS A 102 12.81 4.00 -10.99
CA LYS A 102 12.85 3.25 -12.25
C LYS A 102 12.79 1.75 -11.98
N VAL A 103 12.40 0.96 -12.99
CA VAL A 103 12.33 -0.50 -12.89
C VAL A 103 13.67 -1.09 -12.42
N ASP A 104 14.78 -0.65 -13.02
CA ASP A 104 16.14 -1.11 -12.67
C ASP A 104 16.52 -0.75 -11.23
N ASP A 105 15.89 0.28 -10.67
CA ASP A 105 16.13 0.74 -9.31
C ASP A 105 15.25 0.05 -8.27
N VAL A 106 14.22 -0.72 -8.67
CA VAL A 106 13.30 -1.35 -7.71
C VAL A 106 14.05 -2.29 -6.77
N LEU A 107 14.89 -3.18 -7.30
CA LEU A 107 15.67 -4.11 -6.47
C LEU A 107 16.62 -3.41 -5.50
N PRO A 108 17.51 -2.50 -5.93
CA PRO A 108 18.43 -1.83 -5.01
C PRO A 108 17.74 -0.82 -4.10
N LYS A 109 16.74 -0.05 -4.57
CA LYS A 109 16.11 1.01 -3.74
C LYS A 109 14.99 0.49 -2.84
N VAL A 110 14.18 -0.46 -3.30
CA VAL A 110 13.05 -1.00 -2.52
C VAL A 110 13.49 -2.17 -1.66
N PHE A 111 14.22 -3.12 -2.25
CA PHE A 111 14.58 -4.37 -1.59
C PHE A 111 15.99 -4.38 -1.01
N GLN A 112 16.79 -3.34 -1.27
CA GLN A 112 18.20 -3.25 -0.82
C GLN A 112 19.03 -4.45 -1.30
N VAL A 113 18.69 -4.99 -2.47
CA VAL A 113 19.44 -6.06 -3.12
C VAL A 113 20.48 -5.42 -4.04
N GLU A 114 21.76 -5.72 -3.83
CA GLU A 114 22.81 -5.25 -4.72
C GLU A 114 22.60 -5.80 -6.13
N SER A 115 22.73 -4.93 -7.13
CA SER A 115 22.60 -5.23 -8.57
C SER A 115 23.56 -6.34 -9.06
N ASN A 116 24.58 -6.69 -8.26
CA ASN A 116 25.60 -7.69 -8.60
C ASN A 116 25.19 -9.15 -8.35
N SER A 117 23.94 -9.41 -7.95
CA SER A 117 23.44 -10.78 -7.73
C SER A 117 22.74 -11.41 -8.95
N ALA A 118 22.64 -10.66 -10.06
CA ALA A 118 22.08 -11.17 -11.32
C ALA A 118 22.98 -12.20 -12.04
N SER A 119 24.24 -12.38 -11.60
CA SER A 119 25.17 -13.37 -12.18
C SER A 119 25.09 -14.76 -11.55
N ALA A 120 24.13 -15.04 -10.67
CA ALA A 120 24.01 -16.33 -10.00
C ALA A 120 22.97 -17.27 -10.63
N LEU A 121 22.40 -16.90 -11.79
CA LEU A 121 21.42 -17.69 -12.53
C LEU A 121 21.81 -17.96 -13.99
N GLU A 122 23.07 -17.73 -14.36
CA GLU A 122 23.66 -18.26 -15.60
C GLU A 122 24.52 -19.50 -15.30
#